data_AF-A0A3D9B7H4-F1
#
_entry.id   AF-A0A3D9B7H4-F1
#
_cell.length_a   1.000
_cell.length_b   1.000
_cell.length_c   1.000
_cell.angle_alpha   90.00
_cell.angle_beta   90.00
_cell.angle_gamma   90.00
#
_symmetry.space_group_name_H-M   'P 1'
#
loop_
_entity.id
_entity.type
_entity.pdbx_description
1 polymer ?
#
loop_
_entity_poly.entity_id
_entity_poly.type
_entity_poly.pdbx_seq_one_letter_code
_entity_poly.pdbx_strand_id
1 'polypeptide(L)'
;MNTITLRLENVKKLQAKRWDHEDHWDTLNDLLVKELDEILSIDPQNTAALINIGAVYSDMGENEHALYYLRKALDLGSNDKNLYVNLAVVLIYMEKHQEEYLEYLEEIEDKVEDPLTFKAYFDPQSH
;
A
#
# COMPACT_ATOMS: atom_id res chain seq x y z
N MET A 1 -14.77 -16.21 -9.48
CA MET A 1 -14.00 -15.22 -8.72
C MET A 1 -13.70 -15.80 -7.36
N ASN A 2 -12.43 -15.75 -6.93
CA ASN A 2 -12.04 -16.10 -5.56
C ASN A 2 -12.64 -15.04 -4.60
N THR A 3 -13.15 -15.47 -3.45
CA THR A 3 -13.70 -14.58 -2.41
C THR A 3 -12.73 -13.45 -2.07
N ILE A 4 -11.42 -13.73 -2.02
CA ILE A 4 -10.39 -12.72 -1.72
C ILE A 4 -10.27 -11.68 -2.85
N THR A 5 -10.29 -12.11 -4.10
CA THR A 5 -10.22 -11.19 -5.25
C THR A 5 -11.37 -10.19 -5.23
N LEU A 6 -12.60 -10.66 -4.97
CA LEU A 6 -13.77 -9.77 -4.87
C LEU A 6 -13.64 -8.78 -3.70
N ARG A 7 -13.06 -9.22 -2.58
CA ARG A 7 -12.80 -8.33 -1.44
C ARG A 7 -11.77 -7.26 -1.80
N LEU A 8 -10.67 -7.62 -2.48
CA LEU A 8 -9.68 -6.65 -2.95
C LEU A 8 -10.26 -5.65 -3.96
N GLU A 9 -11.14 -6.09 -4.87
CA GLU A 9 -11.88 -5.18 -5.75
C GLU A 9 -12.75 -4.19 -4.97
N ASN A 10 -13.38 -4.64 -3.88
CA ASN A 10 -14.16 -3.78 -3.00
C ASN A 10 -13.27 -2.81 -2.22
N VAL A 11 -12.11 -3.26 -1.72
CA VAL A 11 -11.10 -2.39 -1.09
C VAL A 11 -10.67 -1.29 -2.05
N LYS A 12 -10.39 -1.61 -3.32
CA LYS A 12 -10.08 -0.62 -4.37
C LYS A 12 -11.18 0.40 -4.57
N LYS A 13 -12.45 -0.04 -4.64
CA LYS A 13 -13.60 0.87 -4.74
C LYS A 13 -13.75 1.74 -3.49
N LEU A 14 -13.44 1.21 -2.32
CA LEU A 14 -13.52 1.93 -1.05
C LEU A 14 -12.40 2.98 -0.97
N GLN A 15 -11.18 2.62 -1.37
CA GLN A 15 -10.03 3.54 -1.48
C GLN A 15 -10.30 4.67 -2.48
N ALA A 16 -10.97 4.41 -3.61
CA ALA A 16 -11.31 5.46 -4.56
C ALA A 16 -12.26 6.52 -3.99
N LYS A 17 -13.16 6.14 -3.06
CA LYS A 17 -14.11 7.06 -2.41
C LYS A 17 -13.47 8.02 -1.40
N ARG A 18 -12.23 7.74 -0.98
CA ARG A 18 -11.47 8.58 -0.04
C ARG A 18 -11.32 10.01 -0.58
N TRP A 19 -11.17 10.14 -1.90
CA TRP A 19 -11.06 11.42 -2.61
C TRP A 19 -12.37 12.19 -2.73
N ASP A 20 -13.51 11.49 -2.69
CA ASP A 20 -14.83 12.12 -2.79
C ASP A 20 -15.36 12.59 -1.42
N HIS A 21 -14.71 12.17 -0.33
CA HIS A 21 -15.18 12.33 1.04
C HIS A 21 -14.04 12.66 2.01
N GLU A 22 -13.31 13.75 1.75
CA GLU A 22 -12.17 14.21 2.56
C GLU A 22 -12.52 14.37 4.06
N ASP A 23 -13.75 14.80 4.38
CA ASP A 23 -14.24 14.93 5.77
C ASP A 23 -14.29 13.61 6.56
N HIS A 24 -14.18 12.46 5.88
CA HIS A 24 -14.28 11.13 6.47
C HIS A 24 -13.01 10.30 6.28
N TRP A 25 -11.88 10.96 5.97
CA TRP A 25 -10.61 10.31 5.68
C TRP A 25 -10.26 9.24 6.72
N ASP A 26 -10.21 9.60 8.01
CA ASP A 26 -9.83 8.67 9.08
C ASP A 26 -10.76 7.45 9.17
N THR A 27 -12.07 7.65 9.04
CA THR A 27 -13.06 6.56 9.08
C THR A 27 -12.88 5.60 7.90
N LEU A 28 -12.52 6.14 6.73
CA LEU A 28 -12.25 5.32 5.54
C LEU A 28 -10.94 4.54 5.71
N ASN A 29 -9.94 5.11 6.37
CA ASN A 29 -8.66 4.44 6.68
C ASN A 29 -8.88 3.24 7.58
N ASP A 30 -9.62 3.43 8.67
CA ASP A 30 -9.95 2.38 9.63
C ASP A 30 -10.69 1.23 8.94
N LEU A 31 -11.64 1.56 8.04
CA LEU A 31 -12.37 0.54 7.28
C LEU A 31 -11.47 -0.19 6.27
N LEU A 32 -10.56 0.52 5.60
CA LEU A 32 -9.58 -0.09 4.69
C LEU A 32 -8.66 -1.07 5.44
N VAL A 33 -8.06 -0.62 6.55
CA VAL A 33 -7.20 -1.46 7.40
C VAL A 33 -7.96 -2.69 7.85
N LYS A 34 -9.18 -2.53 8.36
CA LYS A 34 -10.01 -3.64 8.83
C LYS A 34 -10.27 -4.68 7.72
N GLU A 35 -10.69 -4.25 6.53
CA GLU A 35 -10.96 -5.16 5.42
C GLU A 35 -9.70 -5.91 4.96
N LEU A 36 -8.56 -5.22 4.95
CA LEU A 36 -7.27 -5.79 4.57
C LEU A 36 -6.75 -6.78 5.62
N ASP A 37 -6.89 -6.47 6.91
CA ASP A 37 -6.53 -7.38 8.00
C ASP A 37 -7.38 -8.65 7.99
N GLU A 38 -8.68 -8.54 7.67
CA GLU A 38 -9.53 -9.72 7.50
C GLU A 38 -9.13 -10.57 6.29
N ILE A 39 -8.68 -9.96 5.19
CA ILE A 39 -8.08 -10.70 4.06
C ILE A 39 -6.80 -11.41 4.51
N LEU A 40 -5.91 -10.71 5.20
CA LEU A 40 -4.64 -11.25 5.69
C LEU A 40 -4.81 -12.31 6.77
N SER A 41 -5.92 -12.30 7.51
CA SER A 41 -6.27 -13.36 8.47
C SER A 41 -6.65 -14.67 7.76
N ILE A 42 -7.18 -14.58 6.53
CA ILE A 42 -7.55 -15.74 5.70
C ILE A 42 -6.34 -16.20 4.87
N ASP A 43 -5.61 -15.25 4.29
CA ASP A 43 -4.42 -15.47 3.47
C ASP A 43 -3.28 -14.53 3.91
N PRO A 44 -2.48 -14.94 4.91
CA PRO A 44 -1.41 -14.11 5.46
C PRO A 44 -0.26 -13.77 4.50
N GLN A 45 -0.22 -14.43 3.34
CA GLN A 45 0.79 -14.26 2.31
C GLN A 45 0.24 -13.54 1.07
N ASN A 46 -0.98 -13.00 1.15
CA ASN A 46 -1.56 -12.25 0.06
C ASN A 46 -0.79 -10.96 -0.20
N THR A 47 0.07 -10.94 -1.21
CA THR A 47 0.96 -9.82 -1.49
C THR A 47 0.18 -8.55 -1.84
N ALA A 48 -0.93 -8.66 -2.57
CA ALA A 48 -1.78 -7.50 -2.90
C ALA A 48 -2.38 -6.85 -1.64
N ALA A 49 -2.87 -7.65 -0.68
CA ALA A 49 -3.37 -7.13 0.59
C ALA A 49 -2.25 -6.50 1.44
N LEU A 50 -1.06 -7.12 1.48
CA LEU A 50 0.12 -6.57 2.17
C LEU A 50 0.57 -5.22 1.58
N ILE A 51 0.54 -5.09 0.26
CA ILE A 51 0.87 -3.84 -0.44
C ILE A 51 -0.15 -2.75 -0.12
N ASN A 52 -1.44 -3.10 -0.21
CA ASN A 52 -2.52 -2.15 0.04
C ASN A 52 -2.56 -1.68 1.49
N ILE A 53 -2.36 -2.57 2.47
CA ILE A 53 -2.36 -2.16 3.88
C ILE A 53 -1.13 -1.31 4.19
N GLY A 54 0.02 -1.62 3.57
CA GLY A 54 1.21 -0.78 3.63
C GLY A 54 0.98 0.63 3.09
N ALA A 55 0.29 0.75 1.95
CA ALA A 55 -0.10 2.04 1.39
C ALA A 55 -1.01 2.83 2.33
N VAL A 56 -2.01 2.19 2.93
CA VAL A 56 -2.93 2.86 3.86
C VAL A 56 -2.20 3.35 5.12
N TYR A 57 -1.29 2.56 5.69
CA TYR A 57 -0.47 3.00 6.82
C TYR A 57 0.47 4.15 6.44
N SER A 58 1.03 4.13 5.23
CA SER A 58 1.84 5.26 4.72
C SER A 58 1.01 6.54 4.67
N ASP A 59 -0.23 6.47 4.18
CA ASP A 59 -1.15 7.62 4.11
C ASP A 59 -1.57 8.15 5.49
N MET A 60 -1.48 7.30 6.52
CA MET A 60 -1.74 7.67 7.92
C MET A 60 -0.49 8.25 8.61
N GLY A 61 0.67 8.28 7.93
CA GLY A 61 1.96 8.66 8.53
C GLY A 61 2.59 7.58 9.41
N GLU A 62 1.98 6.39 9.47
CA GLU A 62 2.43 5.24 10.25
C GLU A 62 3.53 4.46 9.49
N ASN A 63 4.62 5.16 9.19
CA ASN A 63 5.67 4.71 8.27
C ASN A 63 6.34 3.39 8.68
N GLU A 64 6.49 3.13 9.98
CA GLU A 64 7.07 1.87 10.47
C GLU A 64 6.15 0.67 10.18
N HIS A 65 4.83 0.84 10.38
CA HIS A 65 3.84 -0.17 10.01
C HIS A 65 3.82 -0.38 8.50
N ALA A 66 3.81 0.71 7.73
CA ALA A 66 3.85 0.66 6.28
C ALA A 66 5.06 -0.15 5.78
N LEU A 67 6.25 0.16 6.28
CA LEU A 67 7.49 -0.53 5.91
C LEU A 67 7.45 -2.02 6.26
N TYR A 68 6.89 -2.38 7.43
CA TYR A 68 6.76 -3.77 7.85
C TYR A 68 5.95 -4.60 6.84
N TYR A 69 4.75 -4.14 6.47
CA TYR A 69 3.88 -4.88 5.54
C TYR A 69 4.45 -4.91 4.12
N LEU A 70 5.02 -3.81 3.66
CA LEU A 70 5.63 -3.72 2.33
C LEU A 70 6.86 -4.63 2.21
N ARG A 71 7.76 -4.64 3.21
CA ARG A 71 8.90 -5.57 3.22
C ARG A 71 8.44 -7.03 3.25
N LYS A 72 7.36 -7.35 3.97
CA LYS A 72 6.79 -8.70 3.93
C LYS A 72 6.31 -9.08 2.52
N ALA A 73 5.68 -8.16 1.77
CA ALA A 73 5.29 -8.41 0.39
C ALA A 73 6.51 -8.61 -0.53
N LEU A 74 7.58 -7.85 -0.32
CA LEU A 74 8.86 -7.99 -1.02
C LEU A 74 9.52 -9.35 -0.74
N ASP A 75 9.58 -9.76 0.53
CA ASP A 75 10.16 -11.03 0.96
C ASP A 75 9.41 -12.26 0.39
N LEU A 76 8.10 -12.10 0.13
CA LEU A 76 7.27 -13.09 -0.55
C LEU A 76 7.46 -13.11 -2.08
N GLY A 77 8.36 -12.28 -2.61
CA GLY A 77 8.69 -12.22 -4.03
C GLY A 77 7.69 -11.45 -4.88
N SER A 78 6.91 -10.55 -4.27
CA SER A 78 6.04 -9.67 -5.05
C SER A 78 6.86 -8.79 -5.99
N ASN A 79 6.44 -8.74 -7.25
CA ASN A 79 7.06 -7.93 -8.30
C ASN A 79 6.10 -6.81 -8.78
N ASP A 80 5.17 -6.43 -7.91
CA ASP A 80 4.14 -5.43 -8.20
C ASP A 80 4.73 -4.02 -8.22
N LYS A 81 4.36 -3.22 -9.22
CA LYS A 81 4.86 -1.85 -9.38
C LYS A 81 4.55 -0.95 -8.18
N ASN A 82 3.35 -1.06 -7.59
CA ASN A 82 2.93 -0.24 -6.46
C ASN A 82 3.67 -0.60 -5.17
N LEU A 83 4.14 -1.84 -5.00
CA LEU A 83 5.04 -2.20 -3.90
C LEU A 83 6.28 -1.30 -3.88
N TYR A 84 7.01 -1.22 -4.99
CA TYR A 84 8.24 -0.44 -5.08
C TYR A 84 7.98 1.05 -4.93
N VAL A 85 6.89 1.56 -5.52
CA VAL A 85 6.45 2.95 -5.31
C VAL A 85 6.22 3.24 -3.82
N ASN A 86 5.46 2.38 -3.14
CA ASN A 86 5.11 2.60 -1.73
C ASN A 86 6.32 2.46 -0.82
N LEU A 87 7.23 1.52 -1.09
CA LEU A 87 8.50 1.42 -0.37
C LEU A 87 9.34 2.68 -0.52
N ALA A 88 9.48 3.18 -1.75
CA ALA A 88 10.23 4.42 -2.00
C ALA A 88 9.61 5.61 -1.25
N VAL A 89 8.28 5.77 -1.33
CA VAL A 89 7.54 6.84 -0.62
C VAL A 89 7.74 6.77 0.89
N VAL A 90 7.60 5.59 1.49
CA VAL A 90 7.79 5.41 2.94
C VAL A 90 9.22 5.74 3.36
N LEU A 91 10.23 5.31 2.61
CA LEU A 91 11.63 5.61 2.91
C LEU A 91 11.95 7.10 2.78
N ILE A 92 11.37 7.78 1.78
CA ILE A 92 11.46 9.23 1.62
C ILE A 92 10.85 9.94 2.85
N TYR A 93 9.64 9.56 3.28
CA TYR A 93 8.99 10.16 4.45
C TYR A 93 9.73 9.88 5.76
N MET A 94 10.43 8.76 5.86
CA MET A 94 11.27 8.45 7.01
C MET A 94 12.62 9.19 7.01
N GLU A 95 12.97 9.90 5.93
CA GLU A 95 14.28 10.51 5.69
C GLU A 95 15.44 9.53 5.89
N LYS A 96 15.23 8.25 5.53
CA LYS A 96 16.19 7.17 5.76
C LYS A 96 16.47 6.40 4.46
N HIS A 97 17.64 5.77 4.43
CA HIS A 97 18.03 4.81 3.38
C HIS A 97 17.93 5.40 1.97
N GLN A 98 18.61 6.53 1.75
CA GLN A 98 18.55 7.27 0.48
C GLN A 98 18.92 6.41 -0.74
N GLU A 99 19.94 5.57 -0.60
CA GLU A 99 20.36 4.63 -1.65
C GLU A 99 19.26 3.60 -1.94
N GLU A 100 18.60 3.06 -0.90
CA GLU A 100 17.56 2.03 -1.03
C GLU A 100 16.32 2.54 -1.76
N TYR A 101 15.84 3.76 -1.46
CA TYR A 101 14.67 4.28 -2.18
C TYR A 101 14.99 4.59 -3.65
N LEU A 102 16.23 4.99 -3.97
CA LEU A 102 16.65 5.21 -5.36
C LEU A 102 16.66 3.89 -6.15
N GLU A 103 17.18 2.81 -5.56
CA GLU A 103 17.10 1.47 -6.15
C GLU A 103 15.65 1.06 -6.43
N TYR A 104 14.74 1.28 -5.47
CA TYR A 104 13.32 1.01 -5.71
C TYR A 104 12.73 1.87 -6.82
N LEU A 105 13.15 3.13 -6.97
CA LEU A 105 12.68 3.98 -8.06
C LEU A 105 13.16 3.50 -9.43
N GLU A 106 14.39 2.98 -9.53
CA GLU A 106 14.92 2.37 -10.76
C GLU A 106 14.17 1.09 -11.11
N GLU A 107 13.92 0.22 -10.13
CA GLU A 107 13.22 -1.06 -10.33
C GLU A 107 11.80 -0.89 -10.93
N ILE A 108 11.11 0.23 -10.65
CA ILE A 108 9.72 0.50 -11.09
C ILE A 108 9.54 0.46 -12.61
N GLU A 109 10.56 0.81 -13.41
CA GLU A 109 10.44 0.99 -14.86
C GLU A 109 10.01 -0.31 -15.57
N ASP A 110 10.50 -1.45 -15.09
CA ASP A 110 10.26 -2.78 -15.68
C ASP A 110 9.12 -3.56 -15.00
N LYS A 111 8.44 -2.97 -14.00
CA LYS A 111 7.43 -3.66 -13.18
C LYS A 111 6.02 -3.43 -13.71
N VAL A 112 5.19 -4.45 -13.54
CA VAL A 112 3.76 -4.41 -13.90
C VAL A 112 2.94 -4.11 -12.66
N GLU A 113 1.97 -3.22 -12.82
CA GLU A 113 1.00 -2.88 -11.78
C GLU A 113 -0.11 -3.95 -11.71
N ASP A 114 -0.36 -4.52 -10.54
CA ASP A 114 -1.55 -5.31 -10.30
C ASP A 114 -2.77 -4.36 -10.19
N PRO A 115 -3.84 -4.57 -10.97
CA PRO A 115 -5.03 -3.72 -10.91
C PRO A 115 -5.70 -3.67 -9.52
N LEU A 116 -5.40 -4.62 -8.63
CA LEU A 116 -5.91 -4.69 -7.27
C LEU A 116 -5.05 -3.94 -6.25
N THR A 117 -3.83 -3.51 -6.60
CA THR A 117 -2.95 -2.76 -5.70
C THR A 117 -3.04 -1.26 -5.95
N PHE A 118 -2.78 -0.44 -4.95
CA PHE A 118 -2.73 1.02 -5.11
C PHE A 118 -1.50 1.66 -4.47
N LYS A 119 -1.22 2.87 -4.93
CA LYS A 119 -0.16 3.72 -4.40
C LYS A 119 -0.66 4.44 -3.14
N ALA A 120 0.23 4.62 -2.18
CA ALA A 120 0.07 5.60 -1.13
C ALA A 120 -0.10 6.99 -1.77
N TYR A 121 -0.96 7.81 -1.17
CA TYR A 121 -1.01 9.23 -1.43
C TYR A 121 0.29 9.88 -1.02
N PHE A 122 0.94 10.49 -1.98
CA PHE A 122 2.10 11.34 -1.75
C PHE A 122 1.66 12.79 -1.96
N ASP A 123 1.54 13.55 -0.87
CA ASP A 123 1.48 15.01 -0.95
C ASP A 123 2.90 15.59 -0.77
N PRO A 124 3.58 15.99 -1.85
CA PRO A 124 4.89 16.63 -1.76
C PRO A 124 4.86 18.00 -1.06
N GLN A 125 3.69 18.57 -0.78
CA GLN A 125 3.51 19.89 -0.15
C GLN A 125 2.98 19.81 1.29
N SER A 126 2.76 18.60 1.82
CA SER A 126 2.45 18.39 3.23
C SER A 126 3.70 18.71 4.07
N HIS A 127 3.83 19.97 4.47
CA HIS A 127 4.90 20.50 5.33
C HIS A 127 4.67 20.21 6.81
#